data_AF-A0A193LFK8-F1
#
_entry.id   AF-A0A193LFK8-F1
#
_cell.length_a   1.000
_cell.length_b   1.000
_cell.length_c   1.000
_cell.angle_alpha   90.00
_cell.angle_beta   90.00
_cell.angle_gamma   90.00
#
_symmetry.space_group_name_H-M   'P 1'
#
loop_
_entity.id
_entity.type
_entity.pdbx_description
1 polymer ?
#
loop_
_entity_poly.entity_id
_entity_poly.type
_entity_poly.pdbx_seq_one_letter_code
_entity_poly.pdbx_strand_id
1 'polypeptide(L)'
;MRDREKFRTGEFETMSAQLIQDWTESQVLLKFGTHKEVKYKVYKHGEKHFQEIRDLDDAPIHTLELPPGLAMEANSYEVLLRYVLLDVVQPR
;
A
#
# COMPACT_ATOMS: atom_id res chain seq x y z
N MET A 1 -7.58 -53.72 6.38
CA MET A 1 -7.86 -52.79 7.50
C MET A 1 -6.87 -51.65 7.36
N ARG A 2 -7.30 -50.44 6.96
CA ARG A 2 -7.78 -49.34 7.84
C ARG A 2 -6.67 -48.95 8.83
N ASP A 3 -6.00 -47.79 8.77
CA ASP A 3 -6.43 -46.39 8.65
C ASP A 3 -5.25 -45.54 8.11
N ARG A 4 -5.40 -44.63 7.13
CA ARG A 4 -5.98 -43.27 7.20
C ARG A 4 -5.08 -42.30 8.00
N GLU A 5 -4.22 -41.55 7.31
CA GLU A 5 -4.43 -40.13 6.92
C GLU A 5 -4.36 -39.16 8.10
N LYS A 6 -3.45 -38.18 7.98
CA LYS A 6 -3.56 -36.76 8.39
C LYS A 6 -2.15 -36.19 8.54
N PHE A 7 -1.60 -35.62 7.46
CA PHE A 7 -1.71 -34.19 7.18
C PHE A 7 -1.52 -33.33 8.43
N ARG A 8 -0.31 -32.81 8.56
CA ARG A 8 -0.09 -31.49 9.15
C ARG A 8 0.86 -30.74 8.24
N THR A 9 0.41 -30.54 7.01
CA THR A 9 0.81 -29.36 6.25
C THR A 9 0.35 -28.21 7.12
N GLY A 10 1.29 -27.55 7.79
CA GLY A 10 1.01 -26.27 8.43
C GLY A 10 0.44 -25.38 7.34
N GLU A 11 -0.84 -25.08 7.46
CA GLU A 11 -1.48 -23.98 6.77
C GLU A 11 -0.69 -22.74 7.16
N PHE A 12 0.36 -22.41 6.40
CA PHE A 12 0.66 -21.01 6.16
C PHE A 12 -0.59 -20.52 5.44
N GLU A 13 -1.56 -20.04 6.20
CA GLU A 13 -2.61 -19.19 5.68
C GLU A 13 -1.86 -18.09 4.93
N THR A 14 -1.80 -18.24 3.61
CA THR A 14 -1.47 -17.16 2.71
C THR A 14 -2.57 -16.13 2.97
N MET A 15 -2.36 -15.24 3.94
CA MET A 15 -3.19 -14.07 4.18
C MET A 15 -3.08 -13.23 2.92
N SER A 16 -3.90 -13.59 1.93
CA SER A 16 -3.97 -12.93 0.63
C SER A 16 -4.24 -11.46 0.90
N ALA A 17 -3.37 -10.60 0.40
CA ALA A 17 -3.60 -9.17 0.48
C ALA A 17 -4.93 -8.85 -0.22
N GLN A 18 -5.89 -8.29 0.51
CA GLN A 18 -7.16 -7.86 -0.05
C GLN A 18 -6.96 -6.48 -0.68
N LEU A 19 -7.08 -6.40 -2.00
CA LEU A 19 -6.96 -5.13 -2.72
C LEU A 19 -8.16 -4.23 -2.40
N ILE A 20 -7.88 -2.98 -2.03
CA ILE A 20 -8.87 -1.94 -1.76
C ILE A 20 -8.88 -0.94 -2.93
N GLN A 21 -7.70 -0.56 -3.38
CA GLN A 21 -7.48 0.29 -4.55
C GLN A 21 -6.31 -0.26 -5.34
N ASP A 22 -6.52 -0.48 -6.64
CA ASP A 22 -5.45 -0.87 -7.55
C ASP A 22 -4.52 0.30 -7.85
N TRP A 23 -3.40 0.02 -8.53
CA TRP A 23 -2.44 1.02 -8.93
C TRP A 23 -3.11 2.22 -9.62
N THR A 24 -2.96 3.36 -8.98
CA THR A 24 -3.49 4.64 -9.44
C THR A 24 -2.31 5.59 -9.60
N GLU A 25 -2.13 6.10 -10.81
CA GLU A 25 -1.14 7.13 -11.10
C GLU A 25 -1.60 8.48 -10.57
N SER A 26 -0.68 9.23 -9.99
CA SER A 26 -0.98 10.56 -9.44
C SER A 26 0.22 11.48 -9.62
N GLN A 27 -0.06 12.74 -9.94
CA GLN A 27 0.95 13.80 -10.01
C GLN A 27 0.90 14.61 -8.71
N VAL A 28 1.92 14.46 -7.89
CA VAL A 28 1.96 15.08 -6.56
C VAL A 28 2.82 16.33 -6.59
N LEU A 29 2.20 17.48 -6.31
CA LEU A 29 2.89 18.74 -6.12
C LEU A 29 3.63 18.77 -4.77
N LEU A 30 4.96 18.78 -4.84
CA LEU A 30 5.91 18.94 -3.74
C LEU A 30 6.21 20.44 -3.48
N LYS A 31 7.29 20.73 -2.74
CA LYS A 31 7.73 22.11 -2.44
C LYS A 31 8.22 22.83 -3.71
N PHE A 32 8.05 24.15 -3.72
CA PHE A 32 8.60 25.07 -4.73
C PHE A 32 8.19 24.77 -6.19
N GLY A 33 6.99 24.24 -6.42
CA GLY A 33 6.52 23.94 -7.78
C GLY A 33 7.07 22.64 -8.37
N THR A 34 7.84 21.87 -7.61
CA THR A 34 8.33 20.56 -8.05
C THR A 34 7.18 19.56 -8.03
N HIS A 35 7.04 18.76 -9.07
CA HIS A 35 6.06 17.68 -9.13
C HIS A 35 6.78 16.34 -9.12
N LYS A 36 6.13 15.32 -8.55
CA LYS A 36 6.58 13.94 -8.65
C LYS A 36 5.44 13.08 -9.15
N GLU A 37 5.71 12.35 -10.23
CA GLU A 37 4.80 11.32 -10.74
C GLU A 37 5.05 10.04 -9.97
N VAL A 38 3.97 9.47 -9.46
CA VAL A 38 3.99 8.25 -8.67
C VAL A 38 2.79 7.40 -9.03
N LYS A 39 2.85 6.12 -8.66
CA LYS A 39 1.67 5.27 -8.57
C LYS A 39 1.54 4.71 -7.17
N TYR A 40 0.30 4.55 -6.73
CA TYR A 40 0.03 3.97 -5.43
C TYR A 40 -1.10 2.95 -5.50
N LYS A 41 -1.06 1.97 -4.61
CA LYS A 41 -2.16 1.02 -4.37
C LYS A 41 -2.47 0.97 -2.88
N VAL A 42 -3.69 0.57 -2.56
CA VAL A 42 -4.12 0.37 -1.18
C VAL A 42 -4.59 -1.06 -1.02
N TYR A 43 -4.09 -1.75 -0.01
CA TYR A 43 -4.46 -3.12 0.29
C TYR A 43 -4.50 -3.37 1.78
N LYS A 44 -5.25 -4.40 2.17
CA LYS A 44 -5.27 -4.92 3.52
C LYS A 44 -4.48 -6.21 3.57
N HIS A 45 -3.62 -6.36 4.58
CA HIS A 45 -2.89 -7.59 4.86
C HIS A 45 -3.04 -7.93 6.34
N GLY A 46 -3.70 -9.06 6.63
CA GLY A 46 -4.20 -9.34 7.98
C GLY A 46 -5.22 -8.29 8.42
N GLU A 47 -5.03 -7.67 9.58
CA GLU A 47 -5.90 -6.59 10.07
C GLU A 47 -5.44 -5.18 9.67
N LYS A 48 -4.25 -5.08 9.07
CA LYS A 48 -3.59 -3.81 8.76
C LYS A 48 -3.87 -3.37 7.34
N HIS A 49 -3.97 -2.06 7.17
CA HIS A 49 -4.14 -1.41 5.87
C HIS A 49 -2.82 -0.78 5.46
N PHE A 50 -2.49 -0.85 4.17
CA PHE A 50 -1.24 -0.33 3.64
C PHE A 50 -1.50 0.49 2.38
N GLN A 51 -0.80 1.61 2.28
CA GLN A 51 -0.65 2.36 1.03
C GLN A 51 0.78 2.16 0.54
N GLU A 52 0.92 1.44 -0.57
CA GLU A 52 2.22 1.24 -1.21
C GLU A 52 2.39 2.27 -2.32
N ILE A 53 3.56 2.92 -2.34
CA ILE A 53 3.87 4.04 -3.21
C ILE A 53 5.14 3.70 -3.99
N ARG A 54 5.07 3.83 -5.31
CA ARG A 54 6.16 3.57 -6.25
C ARG A 54 6.29 4.73 -7.23
N ASP A 55 7.44 4.85 -7.88
CA ASP A 55 7.52 5.65 -9.10
C ASP A 55 6.86 4.93 -10.28
N LEU A 56 6.83 5.58 -11.45
CA LEU A 56 6.24 5.00 -12.66
C LEU A 56 7.02 3.78 -13.17
N ASP A 57 8.34 3.75 -12.92
CA ASP A 57 9.25 2.64 -13.24
C ASP A 57 9.18 1.45 -12.27
N ASP A 58 8.16 1.43 -11.39
CA ASP A 58 7.94 0.40 -10.37
C ASP A 58 8.98 0.36 -9.23
N ALA A 59 9.88 1.34 -9.13
CA ALA A 59 10.80 1.40 -8.02
C ALA A 59 10.05 1.77 -6.72
N PRO A 60 10.29 1.06 -5.60
CA PRO A 60 9.62 1.33 -4.35
C PRO A 60 10.06 2.69 -3.79
N ILE A 61 9.09 3.55 -3.49
CA ILE A 61 9.34 4.83 -2.80
C ILE A 61 9.06 4.66 -1.30
N HIS A 62 7.88 4.17 -0.95
CA HIS A 62 7.48 4.02 0.45
C HIS A 62 6.30 3.04 0.61
N THR A 63 6.09 2.53 1.82
CA THR A 63 4.87 1.81 2.19
C THR A 63 4.41 2.31 3.55
N LEU A 64 3.23 2.94 3.57
CA LEU A 64 2.61 3.49 4.77
C LEU A 64 1.64 2.48 5.36
N GLU A 65 1.75 2.16 6.64
CA GLU A 65 0.69 1.50 7.39
C GLU A 65 -0.38 2.53 7.77
N LEU A 66 -1.61 2.30 7.34
CA LEU A 66 -2.75 3.17 7.60
C LEU A 66 -3.39 2.81 8.96
N PRO A 67 -3.77 3.79 9.79
CA PRO A 67 -4.46 3.54 11.04
C PRO A 67 -5.75 2.72 10.87
N PRO A 68 -6.08 1.82 11.82
CA PRO A 68 -7.33 1.09 11.79
C PRO A 68 -8.53 2.04 11.92
N GLY A 69 -9.62 1.74 11.21
CA GLY A 69 -10.84 2.56 11.19
C GLY A 69 -10.83 3.71 10.19
N LEU A 70 -9.73 3.90 9.45
CA LEU A 70 -9.63 4.87 8.38
C LEU A 70 -10.31 4.31 7.10
N ALA A 71 -11.65 4.29 7.07
CA ALA A 71 -12.40 4.04 5.84
C ALA A 71 -12.36 5.31 4.99
N MET A 72 -11.50 5.30 3.98
CA MET A 72 -11.25 6.46 3.12
C MET A 72 -11.89 6.30 1.76
N GLU A 73 -12.51 7.38 1.29
CA GLU A 73 -12.80 7.55 -0.13
C GLU A 73 -11.49 7.75 -0.91
N ALA A 74 -11.47 7.42 -2.20
CA ALA A 74 -10.27 7.46 -3.04
C ALA A 74 -9.48 8.78 -2.93
N ASN A 75 -10.19 9.91 -2.90
CA ASN A 75 -9.60 11.26 -2.76
C ASN A 75 -8.81 11.45 -1.47
N SER A 76 -9.16 10.72 -0.41
CA SER A 76 -8.48 10.83 0.89
C SER A 76 -7.10 10.16 0.86
N TYR A 77 -6.92 9.12 0.04
CA TYR A 77 -5.62 8.48 -0.17
C TYR A 77 -4.64 9.38 -0.93
N GLU A 78 -5.11 10.21 -1.86
CA GLU A 78 -4.26 11.20 -2.55
C GLU A 78 -3.78 12.30 -1.61
N VAL A 79 -4.64 12.75 -0.70
CA VAL A 79 -4.25 13.74 0.33
C VAL A 79 -3.15 13.16 1.23
N LEU A 80 -3.31 11.94 1.71
CA LEU A 80 -2.27 11.24 2.49
C LEU A 80 -0.98 11.06 1.70
N LEU A 81 -1.09 10.60 0.45
CA LEU A 81 0.05 10.42 -0.46
C LEU A 81 0.90 11.69 -0.54
N ARG A 82 0.25 12.85 -0.67
CA ARG A 82 0.96 14.14 -0.72
C ARG A 82 1.71 14.44 0.57
N TYR A 83 1.11 14.21 1.74
CA TYR A 83 1.78 14.44 3.02
C TYR A 83 2.97 13.49 3.22
N VAL A 84 2.82 12.21 2.87
CA VAL A 84 3.90 11.22 2.95
C VAL A 84 5.06 11.60 2.02
N LEU A 85 4.78 11.96 0.77
CA LEU A 85 5.83 12.31 -0.18
C LEU A 85 6.55 13.61 0.19
N LEU A 86 5.86 14.58 0.79
CA LEU A 86 6.50 15.78 1.33
C LEU A 86 7.48 15.49 2.48
N ASP A 87 7.26 14.42 3.23
CA ASP A 87 8.14 13.99 4.32
C ASP A 87 9.30 13.12 3.80
N VAL A 88 8.99 12.13 2.96
CA VAL A 88 9.95 11.11 2.48
C VAL A 88 10.86 11.63 1.37
N VAL A 89 10.38 12.51 0.49
CA VAL A 89 11.12 12.96 -0.70
C VAL A 89 11.83 14.31 -0.48
N GLN A 90 12.01 14.76 0.77
CA GLN A 90 12.76 16.00 0.98
C GLN A 90 14.18 15.86 0.42
N PRO A 91 14.63 16.82 -0.42
CA PRO A 91 16.04 16.90 -0.76
C PRO A 91 16.82 17.16 0.54
N ARG A 92 17.79 16.30 0.85
CA ARG A 92 18.88 16.67 1.75
C ARG A 92 19.69 17.82 1.15
#